data_AF-A0A920DMV7-F1
#
_entry.id   AF-A0A920DMV7-F1
#
_cell.length_a   1.000
_cell.length_b   1.000
_cell.length_c   1.000
_cell.angle_alpha   90.00
_cell.angle_beta   90.00
_cell.angle_gamma   90.00
#
_symmetry.space_group_name_H-M   'P 1'
#
loop_
_entity.id
_entity.type
_entity.pdbx_description
1 polymer ?
#
loop_
_entity_poly.entity_id
_entity_poly.type
_entity_poly.pdbx_seq_one_letter_code
_entity_poly.pdbx_strand_id
1 'polypeptide(L)'
;MFLECLNYSKIDFNNSKDFETLNNYNLSKSKSLFYLAVSPSFYTKITENLNALGSINDESVIVVEKPIGEDLNSSVKINQSLASYFDEQQIFRIDHYLGKEAVQNLLALRFGNILFEKVWSNIAIDHVQITVAETLGLRVEDLIMMRLELLKTCSKIICYKFFVLYLWSLLRVSIQNL
;
A
#
# COMPACT_ATOMS: atom_id res chain seq x y z
N MET A 1 -4.84 -23.75 -20.04
CA MET A 1 -5.80 -22.77 -19.49
C MET A 1 -5.14 -21.58 -18.77
N PHE A 2 -4.49 -21.69 -17.60
CA PHE A 2 -3.89 -20.49 -16.95
C PHE A 2 -2.71 -19.88 -17.73
N LEU A 3 -1.79 -20.71 -18.21
CA LEU A 3 -0.60 -20.24 -18.94
C LEU A 3 -0.95 -19.51 -20.26
N GLU A 4 -2.10 -19.79 -20.85
CA GLU A 4 -2.58 -19.10 -22.06
C GLU A 4 -3.01 -17.65 -21.77
N CYS A 5 -3.28 -17.32 -20.50
CA CYS A 5 -3.58 -15.96 -20.06
C CYS A 5 -2.32 -15.16 -19.71
N LEU A 6 -1.13 -15.76 -19.80
CA LEU A 6 0.13 -15.10 -19.47
C LEU A 6 0.82 -14.63 -20.75
N ASN A 7 1.10 -13.33 -20.78
CA ASN A 7 1.99 -12.73 -21.77
C ASN A 7 3.15 -12.07 -21.06
N TYR A 8 4.33 -12.16 -21.67
CA TYR A 8 5.55 -11.54 -21.16
C TYR A 8 6.07 -10.51 -22.16
N SER A 9 6.41 -9.33 -21.65
CA SER A 9 7.08 -8.26 -22.39
C SER A 9 8.26 -7.77 -21.56
N LYS A 10 9.44 -7.69 -22.17
CA LYS A 10 10.64 -7.13 -21.53
C LYS A 10 10.61 -5.61 -21.68
N ILE A 11 10.68 -4.88 -20.57
CA ILE A 11 10.62 -3.41 -20.54
C ILE A 11 11.74 -2.87 -19.66
N ASP A 12 12.59 -1.98 -20.17
CA ASP A 12 13.43 -1.12 -19.35
C ASP A 12 12.64 0.12 -18.92
N PHE A 13 12.46 0.32 -17.61
CA PHE A 13 11.69 1.45 -17.08
C PHE A 13 12.26 2.83 -17.45
N ASN A 14 13.56 2.89 -17.76
CA ASN A 14 14.20 4.14 -18.16
C ASN A 14 13.98 4.48 -19.65
N ASN A 15 13.61 3.50 -20.47
CA ASN A 15 13.36 3.68 -21.89
C ASN A 15 11.85 3.76 -22.18
N SER A 16 11.35 4.96 -22.47
CA SER A 16 9.93 5.16 -22.75
C SER A 16 9.42 4.37 -23.96
N LYS A 17 10.28 4.11 -24.95
CA LYS A 17 9.90 3.35 -26.16
C LYS A 17 9.55 1.89 -25.85
N ASP A 18 10.18 1.31 -24.82
CA ASP A 18 9.91 -0.09 -24.46
C ASP A 18 8.46 -0.28 -23.99
N PHE A 19 7.84 0.75 -23.43
CA PHE A 19 6.44 0.69 -23.01
C PHE A 19 5.47 0.66 -24.20
N GLU A 20 5.86 1.05 -25.42
CA GLU A 20 5.00 0.96 -26.61
C GLU A 20 4.57 -0.48 -26.89
N THR A 21 5.33 -1.47 -26.41
CA THR A 21 4.95 -2.89 -26.45
C THR A 21 3.61 -3.17 -25.75
N LEU A 22 3.23 -2.32 -24.79
CA LEU A 22 1.97 -2.44 -24.05
C LEU A 22 0.73 -2.00 -24.85
N ASN A 23 0.90 -1.23 -25.94
CA ASN A 23 -0.21 -0.80 -26.79
C ASN A 23 -0.95 -1.99 -27.41
N ASN A 24 -0.27 -3.12 -27.60
CA ASN A 24 -0.85 -4.35 -28.11
C ASN A 24 -1.97 -4.92 -27.22
N TYR A 25 -2.02 -4.51 -25.95
CA TYR A 25 -2.99 -5.02 -24.97
C TYR A 25 -4.20 -4.08 -24.77
N ASN A 26 -4.27 -2.96 -25.50
CA ASN A 26 -5.40 -2.02 -25.49
C ASN A 26 -5.84 -1.60 -24.07
N LEU A 27 -4.85 -1.33 -23.20
CA LEU A 27 -5.05 -1.03 -21.77
C LEU A 27 -5.93 0.19 -21.53
N SER A 28 -5.94 1.14 -22.48
CA SER A 28 -6.75 2.36 -22.42
C SER A 28 -8.26 2.10 -22.45
N LYS A 29 -8.71 0.94 -22.95
CA LYS A 29 -10.13 0.57 -23.06
C LYS A 29 -10.53 -0.56 -22.10
N SER A 30 -9.65 -0.99 -21.22
CA SER A 30 -9.88 -2.10 -20.31
C SER A 30 -9.71 -1.67 -18.85
N LYS A 31 -10.35 -2.44 -17.96
CA LYS A 31 -10.06 -2.44 -16.53
C LYS A 31 -8.67 -3.01 -16.33
N SER A 32 -7.71 -2.16 -16.02
CA SER A 32 -6.30 -2.52 -15.91
C SER A 32 -5.82 -2.43 -14.46
N LEU A 33 -5.18 -3.49 -13.98
CA LEU A 33 -4.51 -3.50 -12.68
C LEU A 33 -2.99 -3.53 -12.89
N PHE A 34 -2.31 -2.47 -12.44
CA PHE A 34 -0.86 -2.32 -12.50
C PHE A 34 -0.25 -2.71 -11.16
N TYR A 35 0.31 -3.91 -11.04
CA TYR A 35 1.00 -4.36 -9.83
C TYR A 35 2.51 -4.11 -9.91
N LEU A 36 3.02 -3.18 -9.10
CA LEU A 36 4.42 -2.74 -9.14
C LEU A 36 5.29 -3.53 -8.15
N ALA A 37 5.69 -4.73 -8.56
CA ALA A 37 6.65 -5.59 -7.85
C ALA A 37 8.13 -5.15 -8.04
N VAL A 38 8.40 -3.85 -7.92
CA VAL A 38 9.70 -3.24 -8.24
C VAL A 38 10.15 -2.26 -7.16
N SER A 39 11.41 -1.81 -7.22
CA SER A 39 11.93 -0.78 -6.32
C SER A 39 11.07 0.49 -6.37
N PRO A 40 10.76 1.13 -5.22
CA PRO A 40 9.95 2.35 -5.14
C PRO A 40 10.50 3.53 -5.97
N SER A 41 11.81 3.54 -6.20
CA SER A 41 12.48 4.51 -7.07
C SER A 41 11.95 4.53 -8.51
N PHE A 42 11.30 3.45 -8.97
CA PHE A 42 10.74 3.34 -10.31
C PHE A 42 9.26 3.71 -10.40
N TYR A 43 8.55 3.91 -9.28
CA TYR A 43 7.10 4.15 -9.31
C TYR A 43 6.74 5.36 -10.16
N THR A 44 7.36 6.51 -9.87
CA THR A 44 7.18 7.74 -10.65
C THR A 44 7.43 7.53 -12.14
N LYS A 45 8.56 6.89 -12.47
CA LYS A 45 8.96 6.71 -13.87
C LYS A 45 7.99 5.79 -14.63
N ILE A 46 7.52 4.73 -13.98
CA ILE A 46 6.57 3.79 -14.56
C ILE A 46 5.23 4.49 -14.79
N THR A 47 4.70 5.22 -13.79
CA THR A 47 3.43 5.93 -13.93
C THR A 47 3.48 7.02 -14.99
N GLU A 48 4.59 7.76 -15.09
CA GLU A 48 4.83 8.75 -16.15
C GLU A 48 4.74 8.12 -17.55
N ASN A 49 5.43 7.00 -17.76
CA ASN A 49 5.44 6.32 -19.06
C ASN A 49 4.08 5.70 -19.40
N LEU A 50 3.39 5.10 -18.43
CA LEU A 50 2.03 4.56 -18.61
C LEU A 50 1.02 5.66 -18.98
N ASN A 51 1.12 6.83 -18.31
CA ASN A 51 0.30 7.98 -18.62
C ASN A 51 0.60 8.53 -20.03
N ALA A 52 1.87 8.64 -20.41
CA ALA A 52 2.29 9.15 -21.71
C ALA A 52 1.76 8.29 -22.88
N LEU A 53 1.55 6.99 -22.64
CA LEU A 53 0.91 6.07 -23.61
C LEU A 53 -0.63 6.13 -23.60
N GLY A 54 -1.23 6.90 -22.70
CA GLY A 54 -2.69 6.90 -22.50
C GLY A 54 -3.21 5.57 -21.97
N SER A 55 -2.36 4.79 -21.28
CA SER A 55 -2.74 3.48 -20.73
C SER A 55 -3.45 3.57 -19.38
N ILE A 56 -3.50 4.77 -18.78
CA ILE A 56 -4.21 5.04 -17.53
C ILE A 56 -5.57 5.66 -17.87
N ASN A 57 -6.63 5.09 -17.30
CA ASN A 57 -8.01 5.55 -17.42
C ASN A 57 -8.70 5.50 -16.04
N ASP A 58 -9.97 5.92 -15.98
CA ASP A 58 -10.76 5.97 -14.73
C ASP A 58 -10.97 4.58 -14.07
N GLU A 59 -10.85 3.50 -14.84
CA GLU A 59 -10.99 2.12 -14.33
C GLU A 59 -9.63 1.45 -14.06
N SER A 60 -8.54 2.20 -14.19
CA SER A 60 -7.19 1.72 -13.91
C SER A 60 -6.93 1.73 -12.41
N VAL A 61 -6.26 0.69 -11.92
CA VAL A 61 -5.88 0.54 -10.52
C VAL A 61 -4.39 0.29 -10.44
N ILE A 62 -3.70 0.99 -9.55
CA ILE A 62 -2.27 0.77 -9.28
C ILE A 62 -2.08 0.17 -7.89
N VAL A 63 -1.28 -0.88 -7.82
CA VAL A 63 -0.90 -1.56 -6.59
C VAL A 63 0.60 -1.40 -6.37
N VAL A 64 0.98 -0.82 -5.24
CA VAL A 64 2.38 -0.60 -4.86
C VAL A 64 2.72 -1.32 -3.56
N GLU A 65 3.96 -1.81 -3.48
CA GLU A 65 4.48 -2.50 -2.30
C GLU A 65 5.21 -1.53 -1.37
N LYS A 66 5.29 -1.89 -0.09
CA LYS A 66 6.19 -1.20 0.84
C LYS A 66 7.65 -1.52 0.49
N PRO A 67 8.58 -0.57 0.65
CA PRO A 67 8.42 0.70 1.35
C PRO A 67 8.01 1.89 0.46
N ILE A 68 7.10 2.74 0.94
CA ILE A 68 6.69 3.97 0.24
C ILE A 68 7.60 5.13 0.69
N GLY A 69 8.84 5.10 0.23
CA GLY A 69 9.89 6.02 0.63
C GLY A 69 10.75 5.52 1.79
N GLU A 70 11.84 6.23 2.04
CA GLU A 70 12.77 5.96 3.16
C GLU A 70 12.66 6.98 4.28
N ASP A 71 12.09 8.14 3.97
CA ASP A 71 11.83 9.25 4.89
C ASP A 71 10.50 9.94 4.52
N LEU A 72 10.07 10.90 5.35
CA LEU A 72 8.84 11.64 5.11
C LEU A 72 8.83 12.34 3.74
N ASN A 73 9.95 12.94 3.35
CA ASN A 73 10.04 13.76 2.13
C ASN A 73 9.92 12.89 0.88
N SER A 74 10.64 11.76 0.83
CA SER A 74 10.56 10.76 -0.24
C SER A 74 9.18 10.12 -0.30
N SER A 75 8.55 9.84 0.85
CA SER A 75 7.18 9.31 0.89
C SER A 75 6.15 10.30 0.33
N VAL A 76 6.24 11.58 0.71
CA VAL A 76 5.39 12.65 0.16
C VAL A 76 5.59 12.77 -1.35
N LYS A 77 6.83 12.78 -1.83
CA LYS A 77 7.14 12.85 -3.26
C LYS A 77 6.56 11.67 -4.05
N ILE A 78 6.72 10.44 -3.56
CA ILE A 78 6.16 9.25 -4.22
C ILE A 78 4.63 9.36 -4.26
N ASN A 79 3.98 9.71 -3.15
CA ASN A 79 2.52 9.83 -3.11
C ASN A 79 2.00 10.94 -4.04
N GLN A 80 2.66 12.11 -4.06
CA GLN A 80 2.30 13.19 -4.99
C GLN A 80 2.46 12.78 -6.45
N SER A 81 3.52 12.02 -6.76
CA SER A 81 3.75 11.51 -8.10
C SER A 81 2.67 10.53 -8.53
N LEU A 82 2.27 9.61 -7.66
CA LEU A 82 1.16 8.69 -7.96
C LEU A 82 -0.17 9.45 -8.11
N ALA A 83 -0.45 10.38 -7.20
CA ALA A 83 -1.65 11.21 -7.21
C ALA A 83 -1.73 12.19 -8.40
N SER A 84 -0.64 12.38 -9.15
CA SER A 84 -0.65 13.16 -10.39
C SER A 84 -1.29 12.40 -11.56
N TYR A 85 -1.41 11.07 -11.45
CA TYR A 85 -1.90 10.19 -12.53
C TYR A 85 -3.08 9.31 -12.13
N PHE A 86 -3.27 9.08 -10.83
CA PHE A 86 -4.34 8.25 -10.28
C PHE A 86 -5.06 8.99 -9.18
N ASP A 87 -6.39 8.86 -9.12
CA ASP A 87 -7.16 9.25 -7.96
C ASP A 87 -6.84 8.34 -6.77
N GLU A 88 -7.02 8.83 -5.54
CA GLU A 88 -6.67 8.06 -4.32
C GLU A 88 -7.43 6.72 -4.24
N GLN A 89 -8.64 6.62 -4.79
CA GLN A 89 -9.42 5.38 -4.85
C GLN A 89 -8.81 4.33 -5.80
N GLN A 90 -7.95 4.74 -6.71
CA GLN A 90 -7.24 3.87 -7.66
C GLN A 90 -5.89 3.40 -7.12
N ILE A 91 -5.41 3.92 -5.99
CA ILE A 91 -4.07 3.63 -5.45
C ILE A 91 -4.16 2.67 -4.25
N PHE A 92 -3.73 1.43 -4.46
CA PHE A 92 -3.67 0.40 -3.43
C PHE A 92 -2.25 0.22 -2.94
N ARG A 93 -2.05 0.46 -1.64
CA ARG A 93 -0.75 0.33 -0.97
C ARG A 93 -0.77 -0.95 -0.16
N ILE A 94 0.01 -1.94 -0.56
CA ILE A 94 0.01 -3.25 0.11
C ILE A 94 0.74 -3.14 1.45
N ASP A 95 0.02 -3.49 2.52
CA ASP A 95 0.61 -3.83 3.80
C ASP A 95 0.12 -5.21 4.24
N HIS A 96 1.01 -6.20 4.17
CA HIS A 96 0.71 -7.58 4.49
C HIS A 96 0.21 -7.80 5.94
N TYR A 97 0.40 -6.83 6.85
CA TYR A 97 -0.18 -6.95 8.19
C TYR A 97 -1.68 -6.68 8.20
N LEU A 98 -2.20 -5.83 7.31
CA LEU A 98 -3.64 -5.51 7.24
C LEU A 98 -4.48 -6.70 6.74
N GLY A 99 -3.86 -7.60 5.97
CA GLY A 99 -4.51 -8.82 5.48
C GLY A 99 -4.56 -9.97 6.48
N LYS A 100 -3.96 -9.83 7.67
CA LYS A 100 -3.94 -10.91 8.67
C LYS A 100 -5.30 -11.04 9.34
N GLU A 101 -5.81 -12.27 9.47
CA GLU A 101 -7.11 -12.56 10.08
C GLU A 101 -7.27 -11.90 11.46
N ALA A 102 -6.24 -11.94 12.30
CA ALA A 102 -6.27 -11.31 13.62
C ALA A 102 -6.51 -9.80 13.56
N VAL A 103 -5.98 -9.11 12.55
CA VAL A 103 -6.16 -7.66 12.36
C VAL A 103 -7.58 -7.36 11.87
N GLN A 104 -8.11 -8.17 10.94
CA GLN A 104 -9.49 -8.02 10.46
C GLN A 104 -10.51 -8.34 11.57
N ASN A 105 -10.24 -9.37 12.39
CA ASN A 105 -11.06 -9.73 13.54
C ASN A 105 -11.10 -8.65 14.60
N LEU A 106 -10.03 -7.87 14.78
CA LEU A 106 -10.02 -6.74 15.70
C LEU A 106 -11.07 -5.69 15.29
N LEU A 107 -11.20 -5.41 13.99
CA LEU A 107 -12.22 -4.50 13.48
C LEU A 107 -13.63 -5.05 13.73
N ALA A 108 -13.84 -6.33 13.44
CA ALA A 108 -15.11 -7.01 13.68
C ALA A 108 -15.48 -7.03 15.18
N LEU A 109 -14.53 -7.32 16.07
CA LEU A 109 -14.74 -7.31 17.52
C LEU A 109 -15.12 -5.92 18.02
N ARG A 110 -14.44 -4.89 17.53
CA ARG A 110 -14.65 -3.50 17.94
C ARG A 110 -16.00 -2.95 17.51
N PHE A 111 -16.39 -3.16 16.25
CA PHE A 111 -17.60 -2.54 15.69
C PHE A 111 -18.82 -3.46 15.68
N GLY A 112 -18.64 -4.77 15.83
CA GLY A 112 -19.72 -5.76 15.84
C GLY A 112 -20.33 -6.03 17.22
N ASN A 113 -19.81 -5.44 18.29
CA ASN A 113 -20.21 -5.75 19.66
C ASN A 113 -20.47 -4.48 20.49
N ILE A 114 -21.74 -4.24 20.82
CA ILE A 114 -22.20 -3.09 21.63
C ILE A 114 -21.49 -3.03 23.00
N LEU A 115 -21.10 -4.20 23.56
CA LEU A 115 -20.36 -4.25 24.83
C LEU A 115 -18.99 -3.56 24.75
N PHE A 116 -18.32 -3.62 23.59
CA PHE A 116 -17.00 -3.01 23.40
C PHE A 116 -17.07 -1.51 23.09
N GLU A 117 -18.23 -1.00 22.65
CA GLU A 117 -18.40 0.42 22.31
C GLU A 117 -18.12 1.36 23.48
N LYS A 118 -18.60 1.01 24.69
CA LYS A 118 -18.42 1.86 25.89
C LYS A 118 -17.03 1.75 26.52
N VAL A 119 -16.40 0.59 26.45
CA VAL A 119 -15.08 0.34 27.06
C VAL A 119 -13.93 0.70 26.12
N TRP A 120 -14.18 0.91 24.82
CA TRP A 120 -13.17 1.36 23.88
C TRP A 120 -12.96 2.89 23.92
N SER A 121 -12.61 3.41 25.10
CA SER A 121 -12.38 4.85 25.33
C SER A 121 -11.20 5.10 26.27
N ASN A 122 -10.66 6.31 26.25
CA ASN A 122 -9.60 6.73 27.17
C ASN A 122 -10.02 6.81 28.65
N ILE A 123 -11.32 6.71 28.93
CA ILE A 123 -11.85 6.66 30.30
C ILE A 123 -11.76 5.23 30.85
N ALA A 124 -11.92 4.23 29.98
CA ALA A 124 -11.96 2.82 30.36
C ALA A 124 -10.64 2.07 30.07
N ILE A 125 -9.81 2.55 29.15
CA ILE A 125 -8.52 1.95 28.78
C ILE A 125 -7.39 2.72 29.45
N ASP A 126 -6.61 2.02 30.27
CA ASP A 126 -5.39 2.55 30.88
C ASP A 126 -4.23 2.66 29.87
N HIS A 127 -3.96 1.58 29.11
CA HIS A 127 -2.96 1.59 28.05
C HIS A 127 -3.27 0.58 26.93
N VAL A 128 -2.67 0.81 25.76
CA VAL A 128 -2.69 -0.10 24.61
C VAL A 128 -1.27 -0.59 24.36
N GLN A 129 -1.04 -1.89 24.48
CA GLN A 129 0.25 -2.50 24.17
C GLN A 129 0.19 -3.20 22.82
N ILE A 130 1.15 -2.88 21.94
CA ILE A 130 1.36 -3.55 20.65
C ILE A 130 2.71 -4.25 20.73
N THR A 131 2.69 -5.59 20.70
CA THR A 131 3.90 -6.41 20.72
C THR A 131 4.06 -7.13 19.38
N VAL A 132 5.21 -6.95 18.75
CA VAL A 132 5.61 -7.71 17.56
C VAL A 132 6.86 -8.50 17.94
N ALA A 133 6.68 -9.79 18.22
CA ALA A 133 7.78 -10.69 18.51
C ALA A 133 8.14 -11.45 17.23
N GLU A 134 9.36 -11.28 16.74
CA GLU A 134 9.90 -12.02 15.59
C GLU A 134 10.99 -12.97 16.10
N THR A 135 10.79 -14.27 15.93
CA THR A 135 11.84 -15.28 16.16
C THR A 135 12.64 -15.39 14.86
N LEU A 136 13.68 -14.57 14.70
CA LEU A 136 14.51 -14.52 13.49
C LEU A 136 15.19 -15.88 13.22
N GLY A 137 14.65 -16.65 12.28
CA GLY A 137 15.36 -17.71 11.57
C GLY A 137 15.79 -17.15 10.22
N LEU A 138 17.03 -16.64 10.14
CA LEU A 138 17.57 -15.92 8.99
C LEU A 138 17.40 -16.70 7.67
N ARG A 139 16.55 -16.22 6.75
CA ARG A 139 16.54 -16.62 5.34
C ARG A 139 17.12 -15.49 4.48
N VAL A 140 17.53 -15.82 3.26
CA VAL A 140 18.25 -14.89 2.36
C VAL A 140 17.37 -13.70 1.95
N GLU A 141 16.06 -13.87 1.87
CA GLU A 141 15.07 -12.81 1.63
C GLU A 141 15.03 -11.79 2.79
N ASP A 142 15.34 -12.24 4.00
CA ASP A 142 15.40 -11.39 5.20
C ASP A 142 16.60 -10.44 5.17
N LEU A 143 17.68 -10.75 4.42
CA LEU A 143 18.88 -9.90 4.36
C LEU A 143 18.64 -8.57 3.61
N ILE A 144 17.81 -8.58 2.56
CA ILE A 144 17.40 -7.35 1.84
C ILE A 144 16.45 -6.53 2.73
N MET A 145 15.56 -7.21 3.47
CA MET A 145 14.69 -6.57 4.45
C MET A 145 15.47 -5.99 5.64
N MET A 146 16.51 -6.66 6.13
CA MET A 146 17.27 -6.26 7.33
C MET A 146 18.03 -4.93 7.15
N ARG A 147 18.56 -4.66 5.94
CA ARG A 147 19.24 -3.38 5.64
C ARG A 147 18.28 -2.20 5.67
N LEU A 148 16.99 -2.44 5.39
CA LEU A 148 15.91 -1.45 5.52
C LEU A 148 15.35 -1.39 6.94
N GLU A 149 15.33 -2.51 7.69
CA GLU A 149 14.70 -2.59 9.01
C GLU A 149 15.45 -1.86 10.13
N LEU A 150 16.78 -1.78 10.12
CA LEU A 150 17.53 -1.08 11.18
C LEU A 150 17.27 0.44 11.22
N LEU A 151 16.91 1.05 10.09
CA LEU A 151 16.43 2.45 10.02
C LEU A 151 14.89 2.56 10.06
N LYS A 152 14.16 1.45 9.81
CA LYS A 152 12.70 1.39 9.72
C LYS A 152 12.00 0.68 10.89
N THR A 153 12.65 0.46 12.02
CA THR A 153 11.93 0.17 13.28
C THR A 153 10.95 1.31 13.60
N CYS A 154 11.33 2.55 13.29
CA CYS A 154 10.42 3.69 13.30
C CYS A 154 9.30 3.56 12.25
N SER A 155 9.56 3.03 11.04
CA SER A 155 8.53 2.87 10.01
C SER A 155 7.55 1.71 10.28
N LYS A 156 7.98 0.60 10.89
CA LYS A 156 7.07 -0.45 11.41
C LYS A 156 6.14 0.16 12.46
N ILE A 157 6.67 0.93 13.41
CA ILE A 157 5.85 1.65 14.41
C ILE A 157 4.99 2.74 13.74
N ILE A 158 5.49 3.47 12.74
CA ILE A 158 4.77 4.54 12.04
C ILE A 158 3.62 3.96 11.20
N CYS A 159 3.76 2.82 10.51
CA CYS A 159 2.63 2.17 9.83
C CYS A 159 1.53 1.76 10.81
N TYR A 160 1.89 1.20 11.97
CA TYR A 160 0.92 0.88 13.03
C TYR A 160 0.36 2.12 13.73
N LYS A 161 1.16 3.18 13.89
CA LYS A 161 0.75 4.47 14.47
C LYS A 161 -0.13 5.25 13.50
N PHE A 162 0.10 5.14 12.19
CA PHE A 162 -0.81 5.59 11.13
C PHE A 162 -2.06 4.73 11.08
N PHE A 163 -2.00 3.41 11.27
CA PHE A 163 -3.20 2.57 11.38
C PHE A 163 -4.06 2.97 12.57
N VAL A 164 -3.44 3.23 13.74
CA VAL A 164 -4.15 3.74 14.93
C VAL A 164 -4.65 5.17 14.71
N LEU A 165 -3.86 6.07 14.12
CA LEU A 165 -4.27 7.45 13.78
C LEU A 165 -5.35 7.49 12.69
N TYR A 166 -5.36 6.54 11.76
CA TYR A 166 -6.36 6.38 10.70
C TYR A 166 -7.65 5.78 11.26
N LEU A 167 -7.54 4.80 12.18
CA LEU A 167 -8.68 4.39 13.02
C LEU A 167 -9.19 5.55 13.89
N TRP A 168 -8.31 6.44 14.33
CA TRP A 168 -8.66 7.58 15.19
C TRP A 168 -9.22 8.79 14.41
N SER A 169 -8.82 8.98 13.15
CA SER A 169 -9.41 9.98 12.25
C SER A 169 -10.79 9.54 11.76
N LEU A 170 -10.97 8.26 11.41
CA LEU A 170 -12.28 7.66 11.12
C LEU A 170 -13.23 7.79 12.33
N LEU A 171 -12.71 7.65 13.56
CA LEU A 171 -13.43 7.90 14.81
C LEU A 171 -13.92 9.35 14.98
N ARG A 172 -13.11 10.34 14.57
CA ARG A 172 -13.46 11.76 14.74
C ARG A 172 -14.59 12.18 13.81
N VAL A 173 -14.64 11.62 12.59
CA VAL A 173 -15.70 11.88 11.61
C VAL A 173 -17.05 11.29 12.06
N SER A 174 -17.06 10.12 12.71
CA SER A 174 -18.31 9.48 13.17
C SER A 174 -18.95 10.17 14.39
N ILE A 175 -18.19 10.93 15.18
CA ILE A 175 -18.70 11.67 16.35
C ILE A 175 -19.26 13.06 15.95
N GLN A 176 -18.88 13.61 14.80
CA GLN A 176 -19.40 14.90 14.33
C GLN A 176 -20.70 14.79 13.51
N ASN A 177 -21.09 13.57 13.11
CA ASN A 177 -22.32 13.28 12.35
C ASN A 177 -23.39 12.53 13.18
N LEU A 178 -23.29 12.58 14.51
CA LEU A 178 -24.30 12.20 15.49
C LEU A 178 -24.60 13.39 16.39
#